data_AF-A0A1L9S4B6-F1
#
_entry.id   AF-A0A1L9S4B6-F1
#
_cell.length_a   1.000
_cell.length_b   1.000
_cell.length_c   1.000
_cell.angle_alpha   90.00
_cell.angle_beta   90.00
_cell.angle_gamma   90.00
#
_symmetry.space_group_name_H-M   'P 1'
#
loop_
_entity.id
_entity.type
_entity.pdbx_description
1 polymer ?
#
loop_
_entity_poly.entity_id
_entity_poly.type
_entity_poly.pdbx_seq_one_letter_code
_entity_poly.pdbx_strand_id
1 'polypeptide(L)'
;MGFVNIWQVFAFFWHKNSSQNSHGNIAQADSFVSYGLYGQQIYSSIRRMVVFKERNGFCLCLPISTYSKQGVAKKGVDPSKHSIIYMEGTLPERGPNEPPMVKDPIAVIPATSEIKLDRMSRLNFEIIHTVEHNQRVMAIGKIADASMPKFINYAKYELGL
;
A
#
# COMPACT_ATOMS: atom_id res chain seq x y z
N MET A 1 3.09 18.60 12.23
CA MET A 1 2.83 17.15 12.42
C MET A 1 1.63 16.80 11.56
N GLY A 2 1.79 15.97 10.54
CA GLY A 2 0.66 15.55 9.70
C GLY A 2 -0.06 14.41 10.41
N PHE A 3 -1.25 14.68 10.94
CA PHE A 3 -2.12 13.65 11.48
C PHE A 3 -2.62 12.78 10.33
N VAL A 4 -2.60 11.45 10.50
CA VAL A 4 -3.12 10.52 9.50
C VAL A 4 -4.56 10.19 9.88
N ASN A 5 -5.52 10.65 9.09
CA ASN A 5 -6.94 10.39 9.34
C ASN A 5 -7.32 8.98 8.85
N ILE A 6 -8.41 8.43 9.39
CA ILE A 6 -9.00 7.18 8.89
C ILE A 6 -9.29 7.34 7.38
N TRP A 7 -9.06 6.28 6.59
CA TRP A 7 -9.23 6.24 5.13
C TRP A 7 -8.21 7.05 4.32
N GLN A 8 -7.23 7.67 4.97
CA GLN A 8 -6.16 8.37 4.28
C GLN A 8 -5.24 7.39 3.54
N VAL A 9 -4.88 7.74 2.31
CA VAL A 9 -3.86 7.08 1.52
C VAL A 9 -2.58 7.88 1.61
N PHE A 10 -1.48 7.24 1.98
CA PHE A 10 -0.20 7.92 2.20
C PHE A 10 0.98 7.08 1.76
N ALA A 11 2.12 7.74 1.59
CA ALA A 11 3.43 7.12 1.40
C ALA A 11 4.37 7.46 2.54
N PHE A 12 5.31 6.58 2.85
CA PHE A 12 6.38 6.86 3.80
C PHE A 12 7.63 6.03 3.50
N PHE A 13 8.76 6.49 4.04
CA PHE A 13 10.03 5.81 3.91
C PHE A 13 10.15 4.71 4.95
N TRP A 14 10.38 3.47 4.51
CA TRP A 14 10.50 2.29 5.37
C TRP A 14 11.91 1.72 5.30
N HIS A 15 12.49 1.39 6.46
CA HIS A 15 13.79 0.74 6.56
C HIS A 15 13.59 -0.73 6.95
N LYS A 16 14.23 -1.66 6.22
CA LYS A 16 14.36 -3.07 6.62
C LYS A 16 15.83 -3.36 6.91
N ASN A 17 16.10 -3.79 8.13
CA ASN A 17 17.42 -4.30 8.49
C ASN A 17 17.63 -5.67 7.81
N SER A 18 18.78 -5.86 7.17
CA SER A 18 19.16 -7.16 6.63
C SER A 18 19.35 -8.16 7.78
N SER A 19 18.50 -9.17 7.88
CA SER A 19 18.89 -10.45 8.46
C SER A 19 19.41 -11.33 7.32
N GLN A 20 20.55 -11.99 7.52
CA GLN A 20 21.30 -12.72 6.49
C GLN A 20 20.54 -13.87 5.79
N ASN A 21 19.25 -14.10 6.06
CA ASN A 21 18.44 -15.15 5.45
C ASN A 21 17.02 -14.68 5.10
N SER A 22 16.86 -13.70 4.19
CA SER A 22 15.55 -13.51 3.56
C SER A 22 15.66 -13.39 2.04
N HIS A 23 15.28 -14.48 1.37
CA HIS A 23 15.05 -14.62 -0.08
C HIS A 23 13.85 -13.77 -0.58
N GLY A 24 13.69 -12.55 -0.06
CA GLY A 24 12.73 -11.58 -0.57
C GLY A 24 13.43 -10.66 -1.55
N ASN A 25 13.31 -10.93 -2.85
CA ASN A 25 13.69 -10.00 -3.91
C ASN A 25 12.86 -8.71 -3.79
N ILE A 26 13.33 -7.75 -2.97
CA ILE A 26 12.81 -6.39 -2.90
C ILE A 26 13.53 -5.56 -3.96
N ALA A 27 13.35 -5.91 -5.23
CA ALA A 27 13.53 -4.95 -6.31
C ALA A 27 12.22 -4.14 -6.38
N GLN A 28 12.09 -3.18 -5.46
CA GLN A 28 11.09 -2.13 -5.52
C GLN A 28 11.78 -0.95 -6.22
N ALA A 29 11.20 -0.39 -7.27
CA ALA A 29 11.84 0.67 -8.07
C ALA A 29 12.24 1.93 -7.25
N ASP A 30 11.74 2.06 -6.02
CA ASP A 30 12.03 3.13 -5.07
C ASP A 30 12.88 2.63 -3.88
N SER A 31 13.86 1.72 -4.09
CA SER A 31 14.72 1.20 -3.02
C SER A 31 16.15 1.75 -3.05
N PHE A 32 16.67 2.21 -1.91
CA PHE A 32 18.05 2.65 -1.72
C PHE A 32 18.71 1.88 -0.57
N VAL A 33 20.00 1.55 -0.71
CA VAL A 33 20.78 0.86 0.31
C VAL A 33 21.69 1.88 1.02
N SER A 34 21.52 2.02 2.33
CA SER A 34 22.44 2.75 3.19
C SER A 34 23.23 1.80 4.09
N TYR A 35 24.30 2.30 4.72
CA TYR A 35 25.13 1.53 5.64
C TYR A 35 24.98 2.10 7.06
N GLY A 36 24.56 1.26 8.00
CA GLY A 36 24.44 1.58 9.42
C GLY A 36 25.74 1.34 10.19
N LEU A 37 25.65 1.40 11.52
CA LEU A 37 26.75 1.04 12.41
C LEU A 37 27.28 -0.37 12.09
N TYR A 38 28.59 -0.54 12.17
CA TYR A 38 29.29 -1.79 11.83
C TYR A 38 29.12 -2.27 10.38
N GLY A 39 28.78 -1.36 9.45
CA GLY A 39 28.66 -1.70 8.03
C GLY A 39 27.41 -2.49 7.66
N GLN A 40 26.39 -2.53 8.54
CA GLN A 40 25.14 -3.24 8.27
C GLN A 40 24.39 -2.58 7.10
N GLN A 41 24.01 -3.37 6.10
CA GLN A 41 23.17 -2.89 5.00
C GLN A 41 21.73 -2.63 5.49
N ILE A 42 21.26 -1.41 5.28
CA ILE A 42 19.89 -0.97 5.55
C ILE A 42 19.19 -0.78 4.20
N TYR A 43 18.19 -1.62 3.94
CA TYR A 43 17.38 -1.51 2.74
C TYR A 43 16.23 -0.58 3.00
N SER A 44 16.20 0.53 2.27
CA SER A 44 15.16 1.53 2.42
C SER A 44 14.23 1.51 1.22
N SER A 45 12.93 1.63 1.42
CA SER A 45 11.98 1.75 0.31
C SER A 45 10.76 2.60 0.64
N ILE A 46 10.13 3.18 -0.38
CA ILE A 46 8.86 3.88 -0.22
C ILE A 46 7.71 2.87 -0.15
N ARG A 47 6.97 2.88 0.96
CA ARG A 47 5.72 2.12 1.13
C ARG A 47 4.52 3.04 1.00
N ARG A 48 3.48 2.54 0.34
CA ARG A 48 2.18 3.23 0.18
C ARG A 48 1.13 2.42 0.94
N MET A 49 0.25 3.08 1.68
CA MET A 49 -0.73 2.43 2.55
C MET A 49 -2.05 3.20 2.61
N VAL A 50 -3.12 2.49 3.00
CA VAL A 50 -4.42 3.05 3.34
C VAL A 50 -4.67 2.84 4.84
N VAL A 51 -5.01 3.89 5.58
CA VAL A 51 -5.46 3.75 6.97
C VAL A 51 -6.81 3.07 7.02
N PHE A 52 -6.87 1.93 7.68
CA PHE A 52 -8.11 1.20 7.95
C PHE A 52 -8.69 1.58 9.32
N LYS A 53 -7.85 1.70 10.35
CA LYS A 53 -8.32 1.99 11.71
C LYS A 53 -7.29 2.72 12.54
N GLU A 54 -7.70 3.80 13.20
CA GLU A 54 -6.86 4.55 14.14
C GLU A 54 -6.80 3.87 15.52
N ARG A 55 -5.68 4.04 16.23
CA ARG A 55 -5.46 3.69 17.65
C ARG A 55 -4.69 4.80 18.33
N ASN A 56 -4.57 4.71 19.65
CA ASN A 56 -3.73 5.63 20.40
C ASN A 56 -2.24 5.39 20.06
N GLY A 57 -1.61 6.38 19.42
CA GLY A 57 -0.18 6.37 19.04
C GLY A 57 0.17 5.68 17.73
N PHE A 58 -0.75 4.94 17.11
CA PHE A 58 -0.52 4.25 15.83
C PHE A 58 -1.82 4.02 15.05
N CYS A 59 -1.68 3.64 13.78
CA CYS A 59 -2.80 3.23 12.93
C CYS A 59 -2.57 1.83 12.34
N LEU A 60 -3.67 1.14 12.06
CA LEU A 60 -3.72 -0.10 11.31
C LEU A 60 -3.95 0.23 9.84
N CYS A 61 -3.08 -0.29 8.99
CA CYS A 61 -2.96 0.10 7.59
C CYS A 61 -2.92 -1.11 6.66
N LEU A 62 -3.56 -0.97 5.50
CA LEU A 62 -3.50 -1.96 4.42
C LEU A 62 -2.48 -1.52 3.36
N PRO A 63 -1.56 -2.39 2.91
CA PRO A 63 -0.50 -1.99 1.99
C PRO A 63 -0.97 -1.90 0.55
N ILE A 64 -0.38 -0.95 -0.17
CA ILE A 64 -0.51 -0.79 -1.62
C ILE A 64 0.81 -1.21 -2.26
N SER A 65 0.76 -2.15 -3.20
CA SER A 65 1.93 -2.67 -3.91
C SER A 65 1.70 -2.74 -5.40
N THR A 66 2.74 -2.44 -6.17
CA THR A 66 2.76 -2.67 -7.62
C THR A 66 3.31 -4.03 -7.99
N TYR A 67 3.85 -4.76 -7.00
CA TYR A 67 4.48 -6.06 -7.18
C TYR A 67 5.50 -6.05 -8.34
N SER A 68 6.46 -5.13 -8.27
CA SER A 68 7.47 -4.93 -9.33
C SER A 68 6.81 -4.65 -10.69
N LYS A 69 5.75 -3.82 -10.70
CA LYS A 69 4.90 -3.47 -11.87
C LYS A 69 4.17 -4.65 -12.52
N GLN A 70 4.04 -5.78 -11.82
CA GLN A 70 3.29 -6.94 -12.30
C GLN A 70 1.90 -7.05 -11.68
N GLY A 71 1.59 -6.27 -10.64
CA GLY A 71 0.33 -6.37 -9.91
C GLY A 71 0.09 -7.79 -9.40
N VAL A 72 -1.14 -8.30 -9.51
CA VAL A 72 -1.50 -9.67 -9.12
C VAL A 72 -1.02 -10.74 -10.11
N ALA A 73 -0.35 -10.38 -11.20
CA ALA A 73 0.32 -11.36 -12.08
C ALA A 73 1.64 -11.86 -11.50
N LYS A 74 2.19 -11.20 -10.47
CA LYS A 74 3.42 -11.65 -9.81
C LYS A 74 3.18 -13.00 -9.13
N LYS A 75 4.08 -13.96 -9.39
CA LYS A 75 4.04 -15.29 -8.76
C LYS A 75 3.97 -15.17 -7.22
N GLY A 76 3.00 -15.86 -6.62
CA GLY A 76 2.77 -15.90 -5.17
C GLY A 76 1.87 -14.78 -4.63
N VAL A 77 1.33 -13.91 -5.48
CA VAL A 77 0.29 -12.95 -5.09
C VAL A 77 -1.08 -13.59 -5.33
N ASP A 78 -1.94 -13.61 -4.31
CA ASP A 78 -3.31 -14.13 -4.42
C ASP A 78 -4.28 -13.04 -4.95
N PRO A 79 -4.80 -13.13 -6.18
CA PRO A 79 -5.73 -12.15 -6.73
C PRO A 79 -7.03 -12.00 -5.93
N SER A 80 -7.45 -13.04 -5.20
CA SER A 80 -8.68 -13.01 -4.40
C SER A 80 -8.59 -12.02 -3.25
N LYS A 81 -7.39 -11.76 -2.74
CA LYS A 81 -7.10 -10.86 -1.61
C LYS A 81 -6.87 -9.40 -2.01
N HIS A 82 -6.94 -9.09 -3.31
CA HIS A 82 -6.52 -7.81 -3.86
C HIS A 82 -7.65 -7.09 -4.57
N SER A 83 -7.52 -5.76 -4.63
CA SER A 83 -8.28 -4.90 -5.52
C SER A 83 -7.35 -3.91 -6.24
N ILE A 84 -7.79 -3.44 -7.41
CA ILE A 84 -7.20 -2.27 -8.07
C ILE A 84 -7.47 -1.05 -7.18
N ILE A 85 -6.42 -0.29 -6.86
CA ILE A 85 -6.56 1.03 -6.26
C ILE A 85 -6.05 2.08 -7.23
N TYR A 86 -6.88 3.08 -7.53
CA TYR A 86 -6.65 4.02 -8.62
C TYR A 86 -7.06 5.44 -8.21
N MET A 87 -6.59 6.44 -8.97
CA MET A 87 -6.94 7.84 -8.73
C MET A 87 -8.31 8.16 -9.35
N GLU A 88 -9.16 8.87 -8.62
CA GLU A 88 -10.43 9.36 -9.16
C GLU A 88 -10.19 10.21 -10.42
N GLY A 89 -11.06 10.06 -11.41
CA GLY A 89 -10.88 10.66 -12.74
C GLY A 89 -9.98 9.87 -13.70
N THR A 90 -9.45 8.71 -13.28
CA THR A 90 -8.76 7.74 -14.16
C THR A 90 -9.57 6.45 -14.29
N LEU A 91 -9.25 5.61 -15.29
CA LEU A 91 -9.89 4.30 -15.43
C LEU A 91 -9.14 3.23 -14.62
N PRO A 92 -9.85 2.43 -13.81
CA PRO A 92 -9.23 1.28 -13.14
C PRO A 92 -8.94 0.17 -14.16
N GLU A 93 -7.66 -0.09 -14.42
CA GLU A 93 -7.24 -1.06 -15.43
C GLU A 93 -6.46 -2.22 -14.82
N ARG A 94 -6.78 -3.43 -15.29
CA ARG A 94 -5.94 -4.62 -15.08
C ARG A 94 -4.73 -4.56 -15.99
N GLY A 95 -3.60 -5.02 -15.49
CA GLY A 95 -2.41 -5.27 -16.28
C GLY A 95 -2.67 -6.39 -17.31
N PRO A 96 -1.89 -6.44 -18.40
CA PRO A 96 -2.11 -7.40 -19.49
C PRO A 96 -2.16 -8.87 -19.06
N ASN A 97 -1.36 -9.21 -18.03
CA ASN A 97 -1.22 -10.57 -17.53
C ASN A 97 -1.92 -10.79 -16.18
N GLU A 98 -2.68 -9.80 -15.68
CA GLU A 98 -3.35 -9.96 -14.40
C GLU A 98 -4.62 -10.80 -14.56
N PRO A 99 -4.79 -11.87 -13.75
CA PRO A 99 -6.07 -12.56 -13.67
C PRO A 99 -7.19 -11.60 -13.17
N PRO A 100 -8.47 -11.98 -13.35
CA PRO A 100 -9.58 -11.28 -12.70
C PRO A 100 -9.41 -11.24 -11.17
N MET A 101 -9.75 -10.09 -10.58
CA MET A 101 -9.88 -9.93 -9.12
C MET A 101 -11.37 -9.95 -8.77
N VAL A 102 -11.72 -10.54 -7.62
CA VAL A 102 -13.11 -10.63 -7.16
C VAL A 102 -13.59 -9.36 -6.45
N LYS A 103 -12.66 -8.52 -5.99
CA LYS A 103 -12.96 -7.25 -5.32
C LYS A 103 -12.98 -6.12 -6.34
N ASP A 104 -14.02 -5.31 -6.29
CA ASP A 104 -14.16 -4.16 -7.16
C ASP A 104 -13.06 -3.12 -6.89
N PRO A 105 -12.68 -2.32 -7.90
CA PRO A 105 -11.71 -1.24 -7.75
C PRO A 105 -12.09 -0.22 -6.67
N ILE A 106 -11.08 0.27 -5.94
CA ILE A 106 -11.20 1.29 -4.91
C ILE A 106 -10.62 2.61 -5.43
N ALA A 107 -11.46 3.64 -5.53
CA ALA A 107 -11.05 4.97 -5.97
C ALA A 107 -10.43 5.80 -4.84
N VAL A 108 -9.45 6.62 -5.19
CA VAL A 108 -8.75 7.55 -4.29
C VAL A 108 -8.91 8.98 -4.82
N ILE A 109 -9.50 9.85 -4.00
CA ILE A 109 -9.51 11.29 -4.24
C ILE A 109 -8.09 11.80 -3.98
N PRO A 110 -7.41 12.39 -4.97
CA PRO A 110 -6.03 12.82 -4.83
C PRO A 110 -5.90 13.97 -3.82
N ALA A 111 -4.81 14.00 -3.06
CA ALA A 111 -4.48 15.11 -2.17
C ALA A 111 -4.05 16.36 -2.98
N THR A 112 -3.35 16.15 -4.09
CA THR A 112 -2.95 17.18 -5.06
C THR A 112 -2.98 16.59 -6.48
N SER A 113 -3.08 17.43 -7.51
CA SER A 113 -3.11 16.99 -8.92
C SER A 113 -1.80 16.34 -9.41
N GLU A 114 -0.69 16.63 -8.75
CA GLU A 114 0.64 16.14 -9.11
C GLU A 114 0.91 14.72 -8.61
N ILE A 115 0.33 14.34 -7.46
CA ILE A 115 0.57 13.05 -6.83
C ILE A 115 -0.32 12.00 -7.48
N LYS A 116 0.29 10.89 -7.91
CA LYS A 116 -0.41 9.79 -8.59
C LYS A 116 -0.03 8.43 -8.02
N LEU A 117 -0.99 7.51 -8.02
CA LEU A 117 -0.72 6.08 -7.88
C LEU A 117 -0.29 5.52 -9.24
N ASP A 118 0.63 4.55 -9.21
CA ASP A 118 0.96 3.80 -10.41
C ASP A 118 -0.24 2.96 -10.89
N ARG A 119 -0.41 2.76 -12.20
CA ARG A 119 -1.51 1.95 -12.76
C ARG A 119 -1.54 0.52 -12.24
N MET A 120 -0.38 -0.04 -11.86
CA MET A 120 -0.26 -1.38 -11.29
C MET A 120 -0.44 -1.42 -9.78
N SER A 121 -0.83 -0.31 -9.13
CA SER A 121 -1.12 -0.26 -7.70
C SER A 121 -2.27 -1.20 -7.33
N ARG A 122 -2.00 -2.17 -6.46
CA ARG A 122 -2.99 -3.09 -5.91
C ARG A 122 -3.04 -2.93 -4.40
N LEU A 123 -4.25 -2.78 -3.88
CA LEU A 123 -4.52 -2.77 -2.45
C LEU A 123 -4.64 -4.22 -1.97
N ASN A 124 -3.82 -4.58 -0.98
CA ASN A 124 -3.82 -5.91 -0.37
C ASN A 124 -4.64 -5.88 0.93
N PHE A 125 -5.68 -6.71 1.01
CA PHE A 125 -6.55 -6.81 2.19
C PHE A 125 -6.14 -7.94 3.15
N GLU A 126 -5.23 -8.83 2.76
CA GLU A 126 -4.79 -9.98 3.57
C GLU A 126 -3.87 -9.58 4.73
N ILE A 127 -3.12 -8.47 4.58
CA ILE A 127 -2.07 -8.08 5.52
C ILE A 127 -2.38 -6.73 6.13
N ILE A 128 -2.38 -6.66 7.47
CA ILE A 128 -2.38 -5.39 8.23
C ILE A 128 -0.96 -5.03 8.65
N HIS A 129 -0.60 -3.77 8.48
CA HIS A 129 0.58 -3.16 9.07
C HIS A 129 0.20 -2.16 10.17
N THR A 130 1.00 -2.11 11.22
CA THR A 130 0.95 -1.04 12.22
C THR A 130 1.90 0.08 11.81
N VAL A 131 1.42 1.33 11.79
CA VAL A 131 2.24 2.52 11.51
C VAL A 131 2.09 3.52 12.64
N GLU A 132 3.20 3.85 13.30
CA GLU A 132 3.24 4.83 14.40
C GLU A 132 3.00 6.26 13.91
N HIS A 133 2.37 7.10 14.74
CA HIS A 133 2.05 8.49 14.38
C HIS A 133 3.28 9.41 14.29
N ASN A 134 4.43 8.99 14.83
CA ASN A 134 5.70 9.72 14.72
C ASN A 134 6.33 9.60 13.30
N GLN A 135 5.84 8.67 12.47
CA GLN A 135 6.36 8.45 11.14
C GLN A 135 6.03 9.64 10.24
N ARG A 136 7.04 10.18 9.55
CA ARG A 136 6.81 11.20 8.53
C ARG A 136 6.19 10.55 7.30
N VAL A 137 5.03 11.06 6.90
CA VAL A 137 4.26 10.56 5.75
C VAL A 137 4.03 11.67 4.73
N MET A 138 3.89 11.27 3.47
CA MET A 138 3.42 12.10 2.36
C MET A 138 1.98 11.71 2.05
N ALA A 139 1.05 12.67 2.06
CA ALA A 139 -0.34 12.40 1.70
C ALA A 139 -0.45 12.11 0.19
N ILE A 140 -1.10 11.00 -0.15
CA ILE A 140 -1.46 10.66 -1.54
C ILE A 140 -2.90 11.10 -1.82
N GLY A 141 -3.79 10.88 -0.86
CA GLY A 141 -5.22 11.16 -1.02
C GLY A 141 -6.06 10.53 0.07
N LYS A 142 -7.34 10.34 -0.21
CA LYS A 142 -8.28 9.62 0.65
C LYS A 142 -9.14 8.67 -0.19
N ILE A 143 -9.60 7.56 0.38
CA ILE A 143 -10.59 6.71 -0.29
C ILE A 143 -11.83 7.55 -0.64
N ALA A 144 -12.32 7.43 -1.87
CA ALA A 144 -13.51 8.15 -2.32
C ALA A 144 -14.75 7.64 -1.58
N ASP A 145 -15.70 8.53 -1.27
CA ASP A 145 -16.89 8.20 -0.49
C ASP A 145 -17.69 7.04 -1.11
N ALA A 146 -17.80 7.00 -2.44
CA ALA A 146 -18.46 5.92 -3.18
C ALA A 146 -17.74 4.56 -3.07
N SER A 147 -16.44 4.55 -2.79
CA SER A 147 -15.64 3.33 -2.60
C SER A 147 -15.58 2.87 -1.14
N MET A 148 -15.90 3.74 -0.18
CA MET A 148 -15.80 3.43 1.25
C MET A 148 -16.60 2.20 1.69
N PRO A 149 -17.87 2.00 1.29
CA PRO A 149 -18.62 0.81 1.70
C PRO A 149 -17.94 -0.49 1.28
N LYS A 150 -17.40 -0.53 0.05
CA LYS A 150 -16.67 -1.69 -0.48
C LYS A 150 -15.36 -1.91 0.27
N PHE A 151 -14.58 -0.83 0.47
CA PHE A 151 -13.33 -0.88 1.22
C PHE A 151 -13.53 -1.45 2.63
N ILE A 152 -14.53 -0.95 3.36
CA ILE A 152 -14.85 -1.40 4.71
C ILE A 152 -15.28 -2.87 4.70
N ASN A 153 -16.14 -3.26 3.77
CA ASN A 153 -16.62 -4.64 3.67
C ASN A 153 -15.46 -5.62 3.39
N TYR A 154 -14.60 -5.30 2.43
CA TYR A 154 -13.45 -6.13 2.08
C TYR A 154 -12.44 -6.23 3.23
N ALA A 155 -12.16 -5.11 3.91
CA ALA A 155 -11.27 -5.10 5.06
C ALA A 155 -11.84 -5.92 6.22
N LYS A 156 -13.13 -5.78 6.54
CA LYS A 156 -13.76 -6.58 7.59
C LYS A 156 -13.74 -8.08 7.28
N TYR A 157 -14.12 -8.44 6.06
CA TYR A 157 -14.16 -9.83 5.61
C TYR A 157 -12.79 -10.53 5.73
N GLU A 158 -11.72 -9.91 5.21
CA GLU A 158 -10.39 -10.53 5.21
C GLU A 158 -9.73 -10.53 6.60
N LEU A 159 -10.09 -9.58 7.46
CA LEU A 159 -9.50 -9.42 8.78
C LEU A 159 -10.30 -10.11 9.89
N GLY A 160 -11.44 -10.73 9.56
CA GLY A 160 -12.32 -11.39 10.52
C GLY A 160 -12.95 -10.44 11.54
N LEU A 161 -13.30 -9.21 11.11
CA LEU A 161 -13.81 -8.12 11.96
C LEU A 161 -15.28 -7.76 11.72
#